data_AF-A0A0C9TI76-F1
#
_entry.id   AF-A0A0C9TI76-F1
#
_cell.length_a   1.000
_cell.length_b   1.000
_cell.length_c   1.000
_cell.angle_alpha   90.00
_cell.angle_beta   90.00
_cell.angle_gamma   90.00
#
_symmetry.space_group_name_H-M   'P 1'
#
loop_
_entity.id
_entity.type
_entity.pdbx_description
1 polymer ?
#
loop_
_entity_poly.entity_id
_entity_poly.type
_entity_poly.pdbx_seq_one_letter_code
_entity_poly.pdbx_strand_id
1 'polypeptide(L)'
;MPAECPNCLRQFKDASGVTRHLSQPRTTCHRWQDDLISVAELLDHHKQPEMQPDSPLSVLMEDLSRSSDESFDNPAQWNESAFDWDADVEMEYGGGITPAQSNIITFNGATKVYQAGETFLDHFNLNACAPQHGNNIYYPFASRVEWDMAKYLLCSLLSMAKIDEFLKLDLIKSLHLSFHTAKDLWGRAELLPSGPQWQYHILTATPWQTTQVVHLYFRDTLDCIEMLFNHLFFANKLDLIPQRVYETAEHLVHMYSEWMTGDAAWEMQSHLPTGTTLLGVILSSDKTNITNMTGSRVAHPLLLSLANIKMEHRNKASNHGFLLAALLPVVEFIHPTKRMQTILNDHLIHECLDIVLEPLKQAARLGRMMSDPVGNLHLCYTPITAYIVNTPEALMLACVRGLTSHLTLATFKNFGNPF
;
A
#
# COMPACT_ATOMS: atom_id res chain seq x y z
N MET A 1 29.93 -13.36 36.84
CA MET A 1 29.62 -13.93 35.51
C MET A 1 30.49 -13.22 34.48
N PRO A 2 30.99 -13.90 33.44
CA PRO A 2 31.67 -13.22 32.34
C PRO A 2 30.73 -12.15 31.78
N ALA A 3 31.25 -10.94 31.60
CA ALA A 3 30.48 -9.78 31.17
C ALA A 3 31.05 -9.27 29.83
N GLU A 4 30.18 -8.82 28.94
CA GLU A 4 30.55 -8.45 27.58
C GLU A 4 30.34 -6.95 27.34
N CYS A 5 31.25 -6.32 26.58
CA CYS A 5 31.08 -4.92 26.18
C CYS A 5 29.96 -4.81 25.14
N PRO A 6 28.92 -3.98 25.37
CA PRO A 6 27.78 -3.87 24.45
C PRO A 6 28.13 -3.22 23.10
N ASN A 7 29.26 -2.51 23.00
CA ASN A 7 29.68 -1.83 21.77
C ASN A 7 30.62 -2.70 20.91
N CYS A 8 31.62 -3.35 21.51
CA CYS A 8 32.64 -4.11 20.78
C CYS A 8 32.62 -5.62 21.01
N LEU A 9 31.69 -6.13 21.82
CA LEU A 9 31.49 -7.56 22.09
C LEU A 9 32.71 -8.26 22.73
N ARG A 10 33.61 -7.48 23.35
CA ARG A 10 34.78 -8.02 24.05
C ARG A 10 34.36 -8.58 25.40
N GLN A 11 34.82 -9.79 25.72
CA GLN A 11 34.53 -10.44 26.99
C GLN A 11 35.49 -10.00 28.11
N PHE A 12 34.93 -9.81 29.30
CA PHE A 12 35.62 -9.43 30.53
C PHE A 12 35.27 -10.42 31.64
N LYS A 13 36.18 -10.55 32.61
CA LYS A 13 36.00 -11.46 33.75
C LYS A 13 34.84 -11.04 34.66
N ASP A 14 34.53 -9.75 34.71
CA ASP A 14 33.50 -9.14 35.55
C ASP A 14 32.98 -7.81 34.94
N ALA A 15 31.87 -7.31 35.49
CA ALA A 15 31.25 -6.04 35.07
C ALA A 15 32.16 -4.82 35.32
N SER A 16 33.03 -4.89 36.33
CA SER A 16 34.07 -3.89 36.61
C SER A 16 35.05 -3.74 35.43
N GLY A 17 35.40 -4.86 34.78
CA GLY A 17 36.21 -4.88 33.57
C GLY A 17 35.55 -4.18 32.39
N VAL A 18 34.24 -4.36 32.20
CA VAL A 18 33.46 -3.67 31.16
C VAL A 18 33.40 -2.17 31.44
N THR A 19 33.12 -1.78 32.69
CA THR A 19 33.05 -0.37 33.10
C THR A 19 34.38 0.35 32.87
N ARG A 20 35.49 -0.27 33.28
CA ARG A 20 36.83 0.29 33.06
C ARG A 20 37.20 0.37 31.57
N HIS A 21 36.68 -0.54 30.75
CA HIS A 21 36.87 -0.51 29.31
C HIS A 21 36.08 0.64 28.66
N LEU A 22 34.82 0.84 29.05
CA LEU A 22 34.00 1.97 28.61
C LEU A 22 34.57 3.31 29.09
N SER A 23 35.19 3.37 30.27
CA SER A 23 35.76 4.61 30.80
C SER A 23 37.17 4.96 30.30
N GLN A 24 37.73 4.22 29.34
CA GLN A 24 39.08 4.48 28.81
C GLN A 24 39.04 5.39 27.57
N PRO A 25 39.62 6.61 27.61
CA PRO A 25 39.56 7.58 26.50
C PRO A 25 40.26 7.11 25.21
N ARG A 26 41.10 6.07 25.32
CA ARG A 26 41.82 5.48 24.17
C ARG A 26 41.03 4.39 23.45
N THR A 27 39.83 4.05 23.94
CA THR A 27 38.97 3.06 23.29
C THR A 27 37.87 3.77 22.53
N THR A 28 37.53 3.26 21.34
CA THR A 28 36.37 3.72 20.56
C THR A 28 35.05 3.48 21.29
N CYS A 29 35.06 2.68 22.35
CA CYS A 29 33.89 2.34 23.15
C CYS A 29 33.53 3.39 24.22
N HIS A 30 34.38 4.40 24.44
CA HIS A 30 34.14 5.43 25.46
C HIS A 30 32.94 6.34 25.17
N ARG A 31 32.57 6.51 23.89
CA ARG A 31 31.43 7.35 23.50
C ARG A 31 30.08 6.63 23.55
N TRP A 32 30.08 5.32 23.84
CA TRP A 32 28.87 4.49 23.80
C TRP A 32 27.72 5.02 24.67
N GLN A 33 28.03 5.59 25.84
CA GLN A 33 27.02 6.13 26.74
C GLN A 33 26.48 7.49 26.25
N ASP A 34 27.33 8.32 25.64
CA ASP A 34 26.93 9.59 25.02
C ASP A 34 26.09 9.36 23.75
N ASP A 35 26.40 8.32 22.98
CA ASP A 35 25.66 7.91 21.79
C ASP A 35 24.25 7.40 22.16
N LEU A 36 24.11 6.68 23.28
CA LEU A 36 22.81 6.21 23.78
C LEU A 36 21.93 7.34 24.33
N ILE A 37 22.52 8.32 25.03
CA ILE A 37 21.80 9.50 25.53
C ILE A 37 21.30 10.34 24.36
N SER A 38 22.13 10.52 23.31
CA SER A 38 21.72 11.21 22.08
C SER A 38 20.55 10.51 21.38
N VAL A 39 20.52 9.18 21.38
CA VAL A 39 19.40 8.41 20.81
C VAL A 39 18.12 8.55 21.66
N ALA A 40 18.23 8.57 22.99
CA ALA A 40 17.09 8.75 23.87
C ALA A 40 16.48 10.17 23.80
N GLU A 41 17.33 11.20 23.69
CA GLU A 41 16.89 12.59 23.50
C GLU A 41 16.19 12.82 22.15
N LEU A 42 16.58 12.07 21.11
CA LEU A 42 15.91 12.09 19.81
C LEU A 42 14.50 11.46 19.85
N LEU A 43 14.27 10.48 20.73
CA LEU A 43 12.97 9.84 20.89
C LEU A 43 11.96 10.73 21.65
N ASP A 44 12.43 11.55 22.60
CA ASP A 44 11.57 12.43 23.42
C ASP A 44 11.11 13.70 22.69
N HIS A 45 11.71 14.06 21.56
CA HIS A 45 11.29 15.21 20.74
C HIS A 45 10.13 14.91 19.77
N HIS A 46 9.61 13.68 19.71
CA HIS A 46 8.42 13.31 18.93
C HIS A 46 7.08 13.66 19.63
N LYS A 47 6.89 14.90 20.09
CA LYS A 47 5.54 15.44 20.30
C LYS A 47 5.00 15.95 18.96
N GLN A 48 3.81 15.46 18.58
CA GLN A 48 3.11 15.83 17.35
C GLN A 48 2.98 17.36 17.20
N PRO A 49 3.31 17.96 16.04
CA PRO A 49 2.84 19.29 15.70
C PRO A 49 1.39 19.22 15.17
N GLU A 50 0.56 20.16 15.63
CA GLU A 50 -0.80 20.38 15.18
C GLU A 50 -0.86 20.61 13.65
N MET A 51 -1.79 19.92 12.98
CA MET A 51 -2.19 20.20 11.60
C MET A 51 -2.85 21.58 11.53
N GLN A 52 -2.22 22.54 10.85
CA GLN A 52 -2.89 23.79 10.45
C GLN A 52 -3.43 23.67 9.03
N PRO A 53 -4.73 23.93 8.81
CA PRO A 53 -5.28 24.12 7.49
C PRO A 53 -5.20 25.61 7.16
N ASP A 54 -4.31 26.02 6.27
CA ASP A 54 -4.49 27.27 5.52
C ASP A 54 -3.69 27.26 4.21
N SER A 55 -4.44 27.44 3.12
CA SER A 55 -3.92 27.72 1.78
C SER A 55 -3.26 29.10 1.74
N PRO A 56 -2.09 29.22 1.10
CA PRO A 56 -2.01 30.18 0.00
C PRO A 56 -1.13 29.66 -1.15
N LEU A 57 -1.76 28.93 -2.09
CA LEU A 57 -1.21 28.67 -3.43
C LEU A 57 -0.94 29.95 -4.24
N SER A 58 -1.41 31.11 -3.79
CA SER A 58 -1.30 32.39 -4.49
C SER A 58 0.03 33.10 -4.32
N VAL A 59 0.75 32.90 -3.21
CA VAL A 59 2.00 33.65 -2.92
C VAL A 59 3.21 33.03 -3.63
N LEU A 60 3.18 31.73 -3.91
CA LEU A 60 4.23 31.04 -4.67
C LEU A 60 4.20 31.36 -6.17
N MET A 61 3.08 31.85 -6.72
CA MET A 61 2.97 32.21 -8.15
C MET A 61 3.60 33.56 -8.50
N GLU A 62 3.73 34.51 -7.56
CA GLU A 62 4.29 35.83 -7.87
C GLU A 62 5.83 35.82 -7.99
N ASP A 63 6.53 35.06 -7.15
CA ASP A 63 8.00 34.96 -7.22
C ASP A 63 8.50 34.07 -8.38
N LEU A 64 7.64 33.20 -8.93
CA LEU A 64 7.93 32.38 -10.11
C LEU A 64 7.71 33.12 -11.45
N SER A 65 7.11 34.31 -11.43
CA SER A 65 6.82 35.09 -12.65
C SER A 65 8.04 35.85 -13.21
N ARG A 66 9.21 35.73 -12.58
CA ARG A 66 10.41 36.54 -12.91
C ARG A 66 11.60 35.80 -13.53
N SER A 67 11.50 34.51 -13.81
CA SER A 67 12.54 33.79 -14.56
C SER A 67 11.94 33.18 -15.83
N SER A 68 12.25 33.80 -16.97
CA SER A 68 11.99 33.27 -18.30
C SER A 68 12.91 32.07 -18.56
N ASP A 69 12.40 30.86 -18.38
CA ASP A 69 12.90 29.67 -19.06
C ASP A 69 11.70 28.74 -19.32
N GLU A 70 11.45 28.49 -20.61
CA GLU A 70 10.37 27.64 -21.10
C GLU A 70 10.67 26.18 -20.78
N SER A 71 10.06 25.63 -19.72
CA SER A 71 9.70 24.20 -19.58
C SER A 71 9.25 23.87 -18.16
N PHE A 72 8.07 24.34 -17.74
CA PHE A 72 7.47 23.83 -16.50
C PHE A 72 5.94 23.92 -16.55
N ASP A 73 5.32 22.90 -17.17
CA ASP A 73 3.89 22.61 -17.04
C ASP A 73 3.71 21.07 -17.08
N ASN A 74 3.76 20.42 -15.91
CA ASN A 74 2.93 19.24 -15.60
C ASN A 74 3.20 18.72 -14.17
N PRO A 75 2.19 18.60 -13.29
CA PRO A 75 2.28 17.70 -12.15
C PRO A 75 2.32 16.25 -12.66
N ALA A 76 3.15 15.42 -12.03
CA ALA A 76 3.53 14.08 -12.47
C ALA A 76 2.33 13.19 -12.86
N GLN A 77 2.25 12.80 -14.14
CA GLN A 77 1.34 11.75 -14.60
C GLN A 77 1.87 10.39 -14.13
N TRP A 78 1.19 9.81 -13.14
CA TRP A 78 1.46 8.48 -12.66
C TRP A 78 0.71 7.45 -13.51
N ASN A 79 1.41 6.40 -13.97
CA ASN A 79 0.94 5.50 -15.02
C ASN A 79 0.68 4.09 -14.46
N GLU A 80 -0.59 3.75 -14.24
CA GLU A 80 -1.01 2.40 -13.83
C GLU A 80 -0.87 1.35 -14.96
N SER A 81 -0.74 1.75 -16.23
CA SER A 81 -0.61 0.87 -17.40
C SER A 81 0.84 0.67 -17.90
N ALA A 82 1.85 1.18 -17.17
CA ALA A 82 3.25 0.78 -17.38
C ALA A 82 3.52 -0.66 -16.94
N PHE A 83 2.58 -1.25 -16.22
CA PHE A 83 2.56 -2.67 -15.89
C PHE A 83 1.80 -3.40 -16.98
N ASP A 84 2.48 -4.34 -17.63
CA ASP A 84 1.86 -5.38 -18.43
C ASP A 84 1.11 -6.33 -17.49
N TRP A 85 -0.11 -5.90 -17.13
CA TRP A 85 -1.05 -6.66 -16.32
C TRP A 85 -1.57 -7.91 -17.06
N ASP A 86 -1.34 -8.04 -18.37
CA ASP A 86 -1.79 -9.20 -19.16
C ASP A 86 -0.82 -10.41 -19.05
N ALA A 87 0.26 -10.30 -18.26
CA ALA A 87 1.06 -11.45 -17.88
C ALA A 87 0.31 -12.31 -16.85
N ASP A 88 -0.63 -13.13 -17.35
CA ASP A 88 -1.25 -14.20 -16.58
C ASP A 88 -0.14 -15.10 -16.01
N VAL A 89 0.09 -15.03 -14.71
CA VAL A 89 0.81 -16.10 -14.00
C VAL A 89 -0.18 -17.25 -13.89
N GLU A 90 -0.14 -18.17 -14.86
CA GLU A 90 -0.82 -19.45 -14.78
C GLU A 90 -0.26 -20.25 -13.59
N MET A 91 -0.85 -20.08 -12.41
CA MET A 91 -0.70 -21.04 -11.34
C MET A 91 -1.61 -22.23 -11.65
N GLU A 92 -1.03 -23.40 -11.88
CA GLU A 92 -1.79 -24.65 -12.05
C GLU A 92 -2.63 -24.91 -10.79
N TYR A 93 -3.96 -24.73 -10.92
CA TYR A 93 -4.91 -25.13 -9.89
C TYR A 93 -5.11 -26.65 -9.99
N GLY A 94 -4.66 -27.38 -8.97
CA GLY A 94 -5.10 -28.76 -8.76
C GLY A 94 -6.63 -28.80 -8.64
N GLY A 95 -7.28 -29.69 -9.40
CA GLY A 95 -8.74 -29.79 -9.46
C GLY A 95 -9.36 -29.92 -8.07
N GLY A 96 -10.06 -28.86 -7.64
CA GLY A 96 -10.69 -28.78 -6.32
C GLY A 96 -11.92 -29.68 -6.24
N ILE A 97 -11.92 -30.61 -5.30
CA ILE A 97 -13.14 -31.28 -4.84
C ILE A 97 -13.90 -30.24 -4.00
N THR A 98 -15.12 -29.87 -4.39
CA THR A 98 -16.00 -29.07 -3.52
C THR A 98 -16.37 -29.89 -2.29
N PRO A 99 -15.96 -29.49 -1.08
CA PRO A 99 -16.25 -30.25 0.13
C PRO A 99 -17.75 -30.31 0.40
N ALA A 100 -18.23 -31.44 0.94
CA ALA A 100 -19.59 -31.52 1.44
C ALA A 100 -19.80 -30.55 2.63
N GLN A 101 -21.01 -30.02 2.82
CA GLN A 101 -21.31 -29.09 3.93
C GLN A 101 -20.99 -29.66 5.32
N SER A 102 -21.08 -30.99 5.51
CA SER A 102 -20.71 -31.69 6.74
C SER A 102 -19.23 -31.54 7.12
N ASN A 103 -18.39 -31.16 6.15
CA ASN A 103 -16.95 -31.08 6.31
C ASN A 103 -16.49 -29.64 6.62
N ILE A 104 -17.41 -28.69 6.71
CA ILE A 104 -17.10 -27.27 6.92
C ILE A 104 -17.65 -26.85 8.29
N ILE A 105 -16.77 -26.33 9.15
CA ILE A 105 -17.14 -25.70 10.41
C ILE A 105 -16.95 -24.19 10.24
N THR A 106 -18.03 -23.41 10.36
CA THR A 106 -17.98 -21.95 10.30
C THR A 106 -17.82 -21.34 11.68
N PHE A 107 -17.07 -20.24 11.78
CA PHE A 107 -16.94 -19.49 13.03
C PHE A 107 -18.29 -18.89 13.44
N ASN A 108 -18.75 -19.19 14.66
CA ASN A 108 -20.02 -18.68 15.16
C ASN A 108 -19.88 -17.24 15.67
N GLY A 109 -20.81 -16.37 15.28
CA GLY A 109 -20.85 -14.99 15.75
C GLY A 109 -19.83 -14.06 15.09
N ALA A 110 -19.26 -14.43 13.94
CA ALA A 110 -18.56 -13.47 13.07
C ALA A 110 -19.56 -12.71 12.19
N THR A 111 -19.18 -11.51 11.74
CA THR A 111 -19.83 -10.78 10.65
C THR A 111 -21.33 -10.51 10.87
N LYS A 112 -21.62 -9.79 11.95
CA LYS A 112 -22.97 -9.26 12.18
C LYS A 112 -23.20 -8.06 11.26
N VAL A 113 -24.38 -8.00 10.67
CA VAL A 113 -24.88 -6.80 9.99
C VAL A 113 -25.51 -5.88 11.04
N TYR A 114 -24.99 -4.66 11.17
CA TYR A 114 -25.49 -3.69 12.15
C TYR A 114 -26.65 -2.87 11.61
N GLN A 115 -26.57 -2.46 10.35
CA GLN A 115 -27.60 -1.70 9.63
C GLN A 115 -27.33 -1.72 8.13
N ALA A 116 -28.22 -1.12 7.34
CA ALA A 116 -27.94 -0.79 5.96
C ALA A 116 -26.88 0.33 5.90
N GLY A 117 -25.84 0.12 5.11
CA GLY A 117 -24.83 1.09 4.74
C GLY A 117 -24.97 1.48 3.28
N GLU A 118 -24.14 2.42 2.85
CA GLU A 118 -24.12 2.89 1.46
C GLU A 118 -23.23 1.98 0.60
N THR A 119 -23.72 1.60 -0.58
CA THR A 119 -22.93 0.94 -1.61
C THR A 119 -22.24 1.97 -2.50
N PHE A 120 -21.27 1.51 -3.28
CA PHE A 120 -20.60 2.29 -4.31
C PHE A 120 -21.62 2.83 -5.30
N LEU A 121 -22.65 2.04 -5.61
CA LEU A 121 -23.70 2.46 -6.52
C LEU A 121 -24.59 3.54 -5.89
N ASP A 122 -24.80 3.52 -4.57
CA ASP A 122 -25.48 4.60 -3.86
C ASP A 122 -24.66 5.89 -3.91
N HIS A 123 -23.35 5.83 -3.62
CA HIS A 123 -22.45 6.98 -3.76
C HIS A 123 -22.40 7.51 -5.20
N PHE A 124 -22.34 6.59 -6.18
CA PHE A 124 -22.39 6.92 -7.60
C PHE A 124 -23.69 7.67 -7.95
N ASN A 125 -24.83 7.19 -7.46
CA ASN A 125 -26.15 7.75 -7.69
C ASN A 125 -26.50 8.97 -6.82
N LEU A 126 -25.66 9.33 -5.85
CA LEU A 126 -25.84 10.53 -5.01
C LEU A 126 -24.94 11.68 -5.45
N ASN A 127 -24.02 11.45 -6.39
CA ASN A 127 -23.13 12.50 -6.88
C ASN A 127 -23.87 13.58 -7.70
N ALA A 128 -23.23 14.74 -7.89
CA ALA A 128 -23.79 15.90 -8.59
C ALA A 128 -24.32 15.59 -10.01
N CYS A 129 -23.89 14.48 -10.59
CA CYS A 129 -24.24 13.96 -11.91
C CYS A 129 -25.47 13.01 -11.91
N ALA A 130 -26.04 12.71 -10.74
CA ALA A 130 -27.14 11.76 -10.58
C ALA A 130 -28.41 12.11 -11.38
N PRO A 131 -28.86 13.39 -11.47
CA PRO A 131 -30.01 13.75 -12.30
C PRO A 131 -29.82 13.39 -13.78
N GLN A 132 -28.57 13.42 -14.26
CA GLN A 132 -28.21 13.17 -15.66
C GLN A 132 -28.14 11.66 -15.94
N HIS A 133 -27.74 10.84 -14.95
CA HIS A 133 -27.65 9.38 -15.08
C HIS A 133 -29.00 8.70 -15.34
N GLY A 134 -30.10 9.27 -14.85
CA GLY A 134 -31.45 8.76 -15.13
C GLY A 134 -31.81 8.78 -16.62
N ASN A 135 -31.25 9.72 -17.39
CA ASN A 135 -31.45 9.82 -18.84
C ASN A 135 -30.29 9.20 -19.64
N ASN A 136 -29.08 9.20 -19.09
CA ASN A 136 -27.88 8.68 -19.73
C ASN A 136 -26.89 8.12 -18.70
N ILE A 137 -26.85 6.80 -18.59
CA ILE A 137 -25.95 6.07 -17.67
C ILE A 137 -24.45 6.30 -17.97
N TYR A 138 -24.10 6.86 -19.14
CA TYR A 138 -22.72 7.15 -19.55
C TYR A 138 -22.30 8.61 -19.29
N TYR A 139 -23.18 9.45 -18.72
CA TYR A 139 -22.82 10.82 -18.37
C TYR A 139 -21.58 10.81 -17.45
N PRO A 140 -20.54 11.64 -17.73
CA PRO A 140 -20.54 12.88 -18.51
C PRO A 140 -20.37 12.73 -20.03
N PHE A 141 -20.26 11.52 -20.57
CA PHE A 141 -20.20 11.27 -22.00
C PHE A 141 -21.62 11.16 -22.58
N ALA A 142 -21.83 11.53 -23.84
CA ALA A 142 -23.16 11.57 -24.44
C ALA A 142 -23.72 10.17 -24.77
N SER A 143 -22.85 9.15 -24.90
CA SER A 143 -23.26 7.78 -25.23
C SER A 143 -22.24 6.74 -24.81
N ARG A 144 -22.63 5.46 -24.87
CA ARG A 144 -21.72 4.32 -24.71
C ARG A 144 -20.54 4.37 -25.68
N VAL A 145 -20.81 4.67 -26.95
CA VAL A 145 -19.78 4.65 -28.01
C VAL A 145 -18.75 5.75 -27.76
N GLU A 146 -19.22 6.92 -27.32
CA GLU A 146 -18.32 7.99 -26.93
C GLU A 146 -17.50 7.62 -25.69
N TRP A 147 -18.13 7.01 -24.68
CA TRP A 147 -17.43 6.54 -23.49
C TRP A 147 -16.34 5.52 -23.82
N ASP A 148 -16.62 4.54 -24.69
CA ASP A 148 -15.63 3.52 -25.08
C ASP A 148 -14.38 4.17 -25.71
N MET A 149 -14.58 5.20 -26.55
CA MET A 149 -13.47 5.96 -27.14
C MET A 149 -12.74 6.83 -26.11
N ALA A 150 -13.49 7.52 -25.25
CA ALA A 150 -12.93 8.32 -24.15
C ALA A 150 -12.08 7.47 -23.21
N LYS A 151 -12.58 6.31 -22.79
CA LYS A 151 -11.86 5.32 -21.98
C LYS A 151 -10.57 4.89 -22.66
N TYR A 152 -10.62 4.53 -23.94
CA TYR A 152 -9.42 4.16 -24.68
C TYR A 152 -8.36 5.26 -24.68
N LEU A 153 -8.77 6.51 -24.95
CA LEU A 153 -7.86 7.66 -24.97
C LEU A 153 -7.28 7.97 -23.57
N LEU A 154 -8.11 7.94 -22.53
CA LEU A 154 -7.69 8.17 -21.14
C LEU A 154 -6.72 7.09 -20.64
N CYS A 155 -6.94 5.84 -21.04
CA CYS A 155 -6.06 4.72 -20.68
C CYS A 155 -4.89 4.53 -21.65
N SER A 156 -4.75 5.39 -22.68
CA SER A 156 -3.63 5.31 -23.62
C SER A 156 -2.40 6.03 -23.08
N LEU A 157 -1.21 5.58 -23.49
CA LEU A 157 0.07 6.25 -23.20
C LEU A 157 0.31 7.48 -24.08
N LEU A 158 -0.74 8.04 -24.68
CA LEU A 158 -0.64 9.19 -25.55
C LEU A 158 -0.52 10.46 -24.71
N SER A 159 0.42 11.33 -25.10
CA SER A 159 0.48 12.67 -24.52
C SER A 159 -0.78 13.47 -24.87
N MET A 160 -1.11 14.47 -24.05
CA MET A 160 -2.24 15.36 -24.33
C MET A 160 -2.17 15.97 -25.75
N ALA A 161 -0.97 16.33 -26.21
CA ALA A 161 -0.75 16.84 -27.56
C ALA A 161 -1.11 15.82 -28.66
N LYS A 162 -0.81 14.53 -28.44
CA LYS A 162 -1.16 13.45 -29.39
C LYS A 162 -2.65 13.17 -29.39
N ILE A 163 -3.30 13.25 -28.23
CA ILE A 163 -4.75 13.17 -28.13
C ILE A 163 -5.41 14.34 -28.87
N ASP A 164 -4.90 15.57 -28.71
CA ASP A 164 -5.39 16.73 -29.46
C ASP A 164 -5.19 16.59 -30.97
N GLU A 165 -4.07 16.02 -31.42
CA GLU A 165 -3.82 15.70 -32.83
C GLU A 165 -4.85 14.70 -33.36
N PHE A 166 -5.13 13.64 -32.60
CA PHE A 166 -6.15 12.64 -32.93
C PHE A 166 -7.56 13.27 -33.02
N LEU A 167 -7.94 14.11 -32.05
CA LEU A 167 -9.25 14.77 -32.03
C LEU A 167 -9.44 15.77 -33.16
N LYS A 168 -8.34 16.25 -33.79
CA LYS A 168 -8.38 17.16 -34.93
C LYS A 168 -8.63 16.47 -36.28
N LEU A 169 -8.54 15.14 -36.36
CA LEU A 169 -8.79 14.39 -37.60
C LEU A 169 -10.21 14.63 -38.10
N ASP A 170 -10.38 14.84 -39.42
CA ASP A 170 -11.67 15.21 -40.01
C ASP A 170 -12.77 14.17 -39.75
N LEU A 171 -12.40 12.88 -39.78
CA LEU A 171 -13.30 11.79 -39.42
C LEU A 171 -13.79 11.91 -37.98
N ILE A 172 -12.90 12.24 -37.03
CA ILE A 172 -13.24 12.35 -35.60
C ILE A 172 -14.12 13.58 -35.34
N LYS A 173 -13.84 14.70 -36.00
CA LYS A 173 -14.70 15.90 -35.93
C LYS A 173 -16.13 15.64 -36.39
N SER A 174 -16.32 14.72 -37.35
CA SER A 174 -17.66 14.34 -37.84
C SER A 174 -18.49 13.55 -36.83
N LEU A 175 -17.87 12.99 -35.78
CA LEU A 175 -18.55 12.20 -34.75
C LEU A 175 -19.29 13.05 -33.70
N HIS A 176 -19.18 14.39 -33.76
CA HIS A 176 -19.86 15.31 -32.83
C HIS A 176 -19.71 14.94 -31.36
N LEU A 177 -18.48 14.61 -30.95
CA LEU A 177 -18.12 14.27 -29.59
C LEU A 177 -18.40 15.42 -28.62
N SER A 178 -18.65 15.09 -27.37
CA SER A 178 -18.86 16.05 -26.29
C SER A 178 -17.55 16.72 -25.82
N PHE A 179 -16.39 16.23 -26.24
CA PHE A 179 -15.07 16.82 -25.98
C PHE A 179 -14.30 17.04 -27.28
N HIS A 180 -13.51 18.13 -27.32
CA HIS A 180 -12.75 18.51 -28.51
C HIS A 180 -11.25 18.64 -28.26
N THR A 181 -10.84 18.67 -27.00
CA THR A 181 -9.44 18.66 -26.57
C THR A 181 -9.19 17.58 -25.53
N ALA A 182 -7.94 17.19 -25.37
CA ALA A 182 -7.49 16.35 -24.28
C ALA A 182 -7.92 16.96 -22.93
N LYS A 183 -7.74 18.28 -22.75
CA LYS A 183 -8.14 18.96 -21.51
C LYS A 183 -9.63 18.80 -21.21
N ASP A 184 -10.50 18.92 -22.21
CA ASP A 184 -11.94 18.72 -22.04
C ASP A 184 -12.27 17.26 -21.67
N LEU A 185 -11.57 16.31 -22.28
CA LEU A 185 -11.70 14.89 -21.96
C LEU A 185 -11.31 14.60 -20.50
N TRP A 186 -10.19 15.14 -20.04
CA TRP A 186 -9.76 15.02 -18.64
C TRP A 186 -10.73 15.70 -17.68
N GLY A 187 -11.17 16.93 -17.97
CA GLY A 187 -12.15 17.64 -17.14
C GLY A 187 -13.50 16.92 -17.05
N ARG A 188 -13.89 16.17 -18.10
CA ARG A 188 -15.04 15.25 -18.02
C ARG A 188 -14.74 14.04 -17.14
N ALA A 189 -13.58 13.41 -17.28
CA ALA A 189 -13.19 12.29 -16.43
C ALA A 189 -13.19 12.67 -14.94
N GLU A 190 -12.81 13.90 -14.59
CA GLU A 190 -12.86 14.44 -13.24
C GLU A 190 -14.29 14.57 -12.66
N LEU A 191 -15.34 14.57 -13.49
CA LEU A 191 -16.73 14.54 -13.04
C LEU A 191 -17.20 13.12 -12.64
N LEU A 192 -16.42 12.09 -12.96
CA LEU A 192 -16.69 10.74 -12.50
C LEU A 192 -16.42 10.63 -11.00
N PRO A 193 -17.08 9.70 -10.28
CA PRO A 193 -16.80 9.48 -8.87
C PRO A 193 -15.31 9.23 -8.65
N SER A 194 -14.74 10.02 -7.76
CA SER A 194 -13.34 9.95 -7.41
C SER A 194 -13.06 8.75 -6.51
N GLY A 195 -11.95 8.06 -6.77
CA GLY A 195 -11.41 7.05 -5.85
C GLY A 195 -10.58 7.69 -4.72
N PRO A 196 -9.86 6.85 -3.93
CA PRO A 196 -8.93 7.31 -2.91
C PRO A 196 -7.91 8.29 -3.50
N GLN A 197 -7.80 9.47 -2.87
CA GLN A 197 -7.02 10.59 -3.40
C GLN A 197 -5.54 10.47 -3.04
N TRP A 198 -4.69 10.94 -3.95
CA TRP A 198 -3.26 11.08 -3.69
C TRP A 198 -2.99 12.25 -2.75
N GLN A 199 -2.14 11.97 -1.77
CA GLN A 199 -1.59 12.91 -0.81
C GLN A 199 -0.07 12.82 -0.89
N TYR A 200 0.61 13.84 -0.35
CA TYR A 200 2.05 13.80 -0.19
C TYR A 200 2.46 14.31 1.19
N HIS A 201 3.58 13.77 1.67
CA HIS A 201 4.21 14.22 2.90
C HIS A 201 5.69 14.49 2.62
N ILE A 202 6.18 15.63 3.11
CA ILE A 202 7.59 16.00 3.01
C ILE A 202 8.26 15.57 4.30
N LEU A 203 9.20 14.63 4.21
CA LEU A 203 9.95 14.15 5.36
C LEU A 203 11.09 15.13 5.64
N THR A 204 10.81 16.17 6.42
CA THR A 204 11.78 17.21 6.82
C THR A 204 12.62 16.81 8.03
N ALA A 205 12.30 15.69 8.67
CA ALA A 205 12.78 15.32 9.99
C ALA A 205 13.89 14.25 10.01
N THR A 206 14.51 13.90 8.87
CA THR A 206 15.69 13.02 8.95
C THR A 206 16.88 13.85 9.45
N PRO A 207 17.51 13.52 10.60
CA PRO A 207 18.68 14.26 11.10
C PRO A 207 19.93 14.11 10.20
N TRP A 208 19.78 13.39 9.08
CA TRP A 208 20.83 13.02 8.15
C TRP A 208 20.59 13.69 6.81
N GLN A 209 21.66 14.22 6.21
CA GLN A 209 21.59 14.89 4.90
C GLN A 209 21.33 13.87 3.79
N THR A 210 20.28 14.11 3.01
CA THR A 210 20.00 13.44 1.74
C THR A 210 20.43 14.33 0.57
N THR A 211 20.63 13.74 -0.61
CA THR A 211 20.92 14.52 -1.83
C THR A 211 19.72 15.34 -2.32
N GLN A 212 18.51 14.96 -1.94
CA GLN A 212 17.24 15.59 -2.36
C GLN A 212 16.25 15.61 -1.21
N VAL A 213 15.29 16.55 -1.26
CA VAL A 213 14.14 16.55 -0.35
C VAL A 213 13.33 15.27 -0.56
N VAL A 214 12.99 14.61 0.54
CA VAL A 214 12.29 13.32 0.50
C VAL A 214 10.78 13.55 0.47
N HIS A 215 10.16 13.17 -0.64
CA HIS A 215 8.70 13.22 -0.82
C HIS A 215 8.13 11.81 -0.77
N LEU A 216 7.17 11.60 0.13
CA LEU A 216 6.35 10.39 0.19
C LEU A 216 5.00 10.71 -0.45
N TYR A 217 4.61 9.97 -1.49
CA TYR A 217 3.28 10.06 -2.11
C TYR A 217 2.47 8.83 -1.73
N PHE A 218 1.25 9.02 -1.26
CA PHE A 218 0.40 7.94 -0.79
C PHE A 218 -1.08 8.29 -0.87
N ARG A 219 -1.92 7.26 -0.86
CA ARG A 219 -3.37 7.36 -0.70
C ARG A 219 -3.73 6.93 0.71
N ASP A 220 -4.85 7.41 1.23
CA ASP A 220 -5.38 6.89 2.49
C ASP A 220 -5.67 5.38 2.33
N THR A 221 -4.98 4.58 3.14
CA THR A 221 -5.03 3.12 3.03
C THR A 221 -6.35 2.55 3.50
N LEU A 222 -7.05 3.23 4.40
CA LEU A 222 -8.39 2.85 4.84
C LEU A 222 -9.40 3.11 3.72
N ASP A 223 -9.32 4.25 3.03
CA ASP A 223 -10.16 4.54 1.86
C ASP A 223 -9.93 3.50 0.74
N CYS A 224 -8.68 3.08 0.53
CA CYS A 224 -8.36 2.02 -0.43
C CYS A 224 -9.01 0.68 -0.06
N ILE A 225 -8.99 0.32 1.24
CA ILE A 225 -9.62 -0.90 1.73
C ILE A 225 -11.14 -0.82 1.67
N GLU A 226 -11.74 0.32 2.05
CA GLU A 226 -13.18 0.55 1.93
C GLU A 226 -13.62 0.45 0.47
N MET A 227 -12.85 1.02 -0.47
CA MET A 227 -13.12 0.89 -1.90
C MET A 227 -13.09 -0.57 -2.37
N LEU A 228 -12.07 -1.35 -2.01
CA LEU A 228 -12.01 -2.78 -2.38
C LEU A 228 -13.14 -3.58 -1.75
N PHE A 229 -13.43 -3.33 -0.48
CA PHE A 229 -14.44 -4.06 0.26
C PHE A 229 -15.84 -3.79 -0.28
N ASN A 230 -16.13 -2.56 -0.69
CA ASN A 230 -17.44 -2.14 -1.19
C ASN A 230 -17.63 -2.37 -2.71
N HIS A 231 -16.60 -2.86 -3.41
CA HIS A 231 -16.64 -2.99 -4.86
C HIS A 231 -17.58 -4.12 -5.32
N LEU A 232 -18.60 -3.76 -6.11
CA LEU A 232 -19.70 -4.65 -6.52
C LEU A 232 -19.25 -5.95 -7.21
N PHE A 233 -18.15 -5.91 -7.97
CA PHE A 233 -17.60 -7.10 -8.62
C PHE A 233 -17.24 -8.22 -7.63
N PHE A 234 -16.94 -7.89 -6.37
CA PHE A 234 -16.53 -8.84 -5.33
C PHE A 234 -17.68 -9.34 -4.44
N ALA A 235 -18.93 -8.94 -4.67
CA ALA A 235 -20.09 -9.29 -3.82
C ALA A 235 -20.19 -10.78 -3.45
N ASN A 236 -19.91 -11.68 -4.39
CA ASN A 236 -19.97 -13.15 -4.18
C ASN A 236 -18.58 -13.81 -4.14
N LYS A 237 -17.54 -13.01 -3.98
CA LYS A 237 -16.12 -13.41 -4.04
C LYS A 237 -15.35 -13.04 -2.77
N LEU A 238 -16.06 -12.59 -1.73
CA LEU A 238 -15.53 -12.26 -0.42
C LEU A 238 -15.91 -13.36 0.57
N ASP A 239 -14.91 -13.91 1.25
CA ASP A 239 -15.12 -14.79 2.40
C ASP A 239 -14.97 -13.94 3.68
N LEU A 240 -16.09 -13.72 4.38
CA LEU A 240 -16.14 -12.85 5.58
C LEU A 240 -16.24 -13.61 6.90
N ILE A 241 -16.44 -14.93 6.84
CA ILE A 241 -16.59 -15.77 8.02
C ILE A 241 -15.47 -16.80 7.99
N PRO A 242 -14.59 -16.87 9.01
CA PRO A 242 -13.57 -17.91 9.06
C PRO A 242 -14.19 -19.30 9.08
N GLN A 243 -13.54 -20.23 8.42
CA GLN A 243 -14.02 -21.61 8.28
C GLN A 243 -12.89 -22.58 8.58
N ARG A 244 -13.21 -23.75 9.13
CA ARG A 244 -12.33 -24.91 9.14
C ARG A 244 -12.89 -25.94 8.19
N VAL A 245 -12.12 -26.27 7.16
CA VAL A 245 -12.56 -27.14 6.07
C VAL A 245 -11.82 -28.45 6.17
N TYR A 246 -12.52 -29.57 6.27
CA TYR A 246 -11.91 -30.89 6.44
C TYR A 246 -12.09 -31.77 5.21
N GLU A 247 -11.20 -32.74 5.03
CA GLU A 247 -11.31 -33.71 3.94
C GLU A 247 -12.58 -34.57 4.08
N THR A 248 -12.89 -34.97 5.32
CA THR A 248 -14.01 -35.85 5.65
C THR A 248 -14.81 -35.35 6.86
N ALA A 249 -15.97 -35.97 7.11
CA ALA A 249 -16.85 -35.61 8.23
C ALA A 249 -16.27 -35.99 9.61
N GLU A 250 -15.23 -36.84 9.68
CA GLU A 250 -14.51 -37.14 10.92
C GLU A 250 -13.56 -36.01 11.37
N HIS A 251 -13.38 -34.97 10.55
CA HIS A 251 -12.60 -33.76 10.85
C HIS A 251 -11.14 -34.04 11.25
N LEU A 252 -10.52 -35.09 10.67
CA LEU A 252 -9.15 -35.50 10.98
C LEU A 252 -8.08 -34.71 10.22
N VAL A 253 -8.37 -34.29 8.99
CA VAL A 253 -7.43 -33.61 8.10
C VAL A 253 -7.99 -32.24 7.73
N HIS A 254 -7.36 -31.18 8.26
CA HIS A 254 -7.71 -29.79 7.95
C HIS A 254 -7.09 -29.38 6.60
N MET A 255 -7.90 -28.78 5.73
CA MET A 255 -7.53 -28.31 4.40
C MET A 255 -7.41 -26.78 4.40
N TYR A 256 -6.28 -26.30 3.87
CA TYR A 256 -5.99 -24.88 3.72
C TYR A 256 -6.02 -24.51 2.24
N SER A 257 -6.93 -23.61 1.85
CA SER A 257 -7.05 -23.13 0.46
C SER A 257 -7.03 -21.60 0.38
N GLU A 258 -7.71 -20.93 1.31
CA GLU A 258 -7.80 -19.47 1.39
C GLU A 258 -7.40 -19.00 2.79
N TRP A 259 -7.10 -17.71 2.95
CA TRP A 259 -6.71 -17.16 4.25
C TRP A 259 -7.80 -17.38 5.33
N MET A 260 -9.08 -17.27 4.95
CA MET A 260 -10.22 -17.50 5.84
C MET A 260 -10.43 -18.96 6.23
N THR A 261 -9.75 -19.91 5.55
CA THR A 261 -9.68 -21.33 5.97
C THR A 261 -8.50 -21.61 6.90
N GLY A 262 -7.61 -20.63 7.09
CA GLY A 262 -6.42 -20.75 7.92
C GLY A 262 -6.70 -20.58 9.41
N ASP A 263 -5.90 -21.27 10.23
CA ASP A 263 -5.97 -21.14 11.69
C ASP A 263 -5.73 -19.71 12.15
N ALA A 264 -4.85 -18.96 11.45
CA ALA A 264 -4.56 -17.57 11.80
C ALA A 264 -5.80 -16.66 11.74
N ALA A 265 -6.64 -16.78 10.71
CA ALA A 265 -7.87 -15.99 10.61
C ALA A 265 -8.88 -16.39 11.70
N TRP A 266 -9.00 -17.69 11.97
CA TRP A 266 -9.86 -18.22 13.03
C TRP A 266 -9.45 -17.70 14.42
N GLU A 267 -8.15 -17.78 14.73
CA GLU A 267 -7.62 -17.30 16.00
C GLU A 267 -7.72 -15.78 16.11
N MET A 268 -7.44 -15.02 15.05
CA MET A 268 -7.65 -13.56 15.09
C MET A 268 -9.12 -13.21 15.37
N GLN A 269 -10.06 -13.86 14.69
CA GLN A 269 -11.50 -13.64 14.91
C GLN A 269 -11.95 -14.03 16.32
N SER A 270 -11.34 -15.05 16.94
CA SER A 270 -11.67 -15.49 18.30
C SER A 270 -11.30 -14.48 19.38
N HIS A 271 -10.33 -13.61 19.12
CA HIS A 271 -9.91 -12.54 20.02
C HIS A 271 -10.69 -11.23 19.83
N LEU A 272 -11.52 -11.14 18.79
CA LEU A 272 -12.35 -9.97 18.53
C LEU A 272 -13.74 -10.09 19.18
N PRO A 273 -14.41 -8.95 19.47
CA PRO A 273 -15.78 -8.96 19.97
C PRO A 273 -16.74 -9.72 19.04
N THR A 274 -17.74 -10.38 19.61
CA THR A 274 -18.78 -11.08 18.83
C THR A 274 -19.52 -10.11 17.92
N GLY A 275 -19.71 -10.52 16.67
CA GLY A 275 -20.39 -9.78 15.62
C GLY A 275 -19.46 -8.92 14.76
N THR A 276 -18.16 -8.90 15.03
CA THR A 276 -17.17 -8.18 14.22
C THR A 276 -16.75 -8.96 12.98
N THR A 277 -16.23 -8.25 11.98
CA THR A 277 -15.70 -8.81 10.73
C THR A 277 -14.20 -8.61 10.66
N LEU A 278 -13.48 -9.66 10.31
CA LEU A 278 -12.04 -9.60 10.07
C LEU A 278 -11.76 -9.35 8.58
N LEU A 279 -11.08 -8.24 8.27
CA LEU A 279 -10.65 -7.87 6.92
C LEU A 279 -9.12 -7.92 6.82
N GLY A 280 -8.57 -9.01 6.30
CA GLY A 280 -7.12 -9.18 6.22
C GLY A 280 -6.50 -8.30 5.14
N VAL A 281 -5.51 -7.47 5.49
CA VAL A 281 -4.79 -6.64 4.52
C VAL A 281 -3.54 -7.37 4.03
N ILE A 282 -3.43 -7.51 2.72
CA ILE A 282 -2.23 -8.00 2.04
C ILE A 282 -1.49 -6.81 1.48
N LEU A 283 -0.23 -6.63 1.88
CA LEU A 283 0.68 -5.67 1.27
C LEU A 283 1.54 -6.37 0.21
N SER A 284 1.93 -5.64 -0.81
CA SER A 284 2.95 -6.09 -1.75
C SER A 284 3.84 -4.92 -2.17
N SER A 285 5.14 -5.15 -2.26
CA SER A 285 6.09 -4.17 -2.75
C SER A 285 7.10 -4.89 -3.61
N ASP A 286 7.29 -4.38 -4.82
CA ASP A 286 8.40 -4.79 -5.67
C ASP A 286 9.13 -3.55 -6.18
N LYS A 287 10.46 -3.63 -6.25
CA LYS A 287 11.27 -2.52 -6.73
C LYS A 287 11.09 -2.38 -8.23
N THR A 288 10.35 -1.37 -8.66
CA THR A 288 10.19 -1.06 -10.08
C THR A 288 10.81 0.30 -10.44
N ASN A 289 11.35 0.38 -11.65
CA ASN A 289 11.83 1.64 -12.20
C ASN A 289 10.62 2.42 -12.73
N ILE A 290 10.24 3.50 -12.06
CA ILE A 290 8.99 4.21 -12.35
C ILE A 290 9.04 4.97 -13.69
N THR A 291 10.19 5.49 -14.16
CA THR A 291 10.34 5.99 -15.55
C THR A 291 11.80 6.17 -15.98
N ASN A 292 12.09 5.91 -17.27
CA ASN A 292 13.33 6.31 -17.97
C ASN A 292 13.25 7.71 -18.62
N MET A 293 12.12 8.42 -18.49
CA MET A 293 11.84 9.62 -19.32
C MET A 293 11.72 10.94 -18.54
N THR A 294 11.60 10.91 -17.21
CA THR A 294 11.49 12.12 -16.38
C THR A 294 12.40 12.04 -15.15
N GLY A 295 13.67 12.37 -15.34
CA GLY A 295 14.54 12.82 -14.25
C GLY A 295 14.93 11.78 -13.19
N SER A 296 15.19 10.53 -13.56
CA SER A 296 15.88 9.55 -12.69
C SER A 296 15.21 9.25 -11.35
N ARG A 297 13.90 9.51 -11.19
CA ARG A 297 13.20 9.25 -9.93
C ARG A 297 12.74 7.79 -9.89
N VAL A 298 13.37 7.02 -9.01
CA VAL A 298 12.98 5.64 -8.68
C VAL A 298 12.15 5.71 -7.39
N ALA A 299 11.00 5.06 -7.35
CA ALA A 299 10.26 4.84 -6.10
C ALA A 299 9.79 3.38 -6.07
N HIS A 300 9.58 2.83 -4.88
CA HIS A 300 9.04 1.48 -4.75
C HIS A 300 7.52 1.57 -4.59
N PRO A 301 6.72 1.02 -5.52
CA PRO A 301 5.28 0.94 -5.33
C PRO A 301 4.93 0.03 -4.15
N LEU A 302 4.09 0.53 -3.25
CA LEU A 302 3.41 -0.25 -2.23
C LEU A 302 1.97 -0.49 -2.66
N LEU A 303 1.64 -1.73 -2.99
CA LEU A 303 0.30 -2.19 -3.30
C LEU A 303 -0.38 -2.75 -2.04
N LEU A 304 -1.71 -2.65 -1.98
CA LEU A 304 -2.54 -3.28 -0.97
C LEU A 304 -3.72 -4.04 -1.57
N SER A 305 -4.19 -5.07 -0.88
CA SER A 305 -5.34 -5.90 -1.25
C SER A 305 -6.03 -6.47 -0.01
N LEU A 306 -7.18 -7.12 -0.21
CA LEU A 306 -7.93 -7.85 0.81
C LEU A 306 -7.70 -9.37 0.67
N ALA A 307 -7.25 -10.00 1.76
CA ALA A 307 -7.12 -11.44 1.89
C ALA A 307 -8.48 -12.17 1.80
N ASN A 308 -9.57 -11.46 2.07
CA ASN A 308 -10.94 -11.96 1.99
C ASN A 308 -11.42 -12.17 0.55
N ILE A 309 -10.82 -11.50 -0.44
CA ILE A 309 -11.15 -11.72 -1.86
C ILE A 309 -10.54 -13.07 -2.26
N LYS A 310 -11.35 -13.99 -2.79
CA LYS A 310 -10.88 -15.31 -3.25
C LYS A 310 -9.65 -15.20 -4.17
N MET A 311 -8.65 -16.05 -3.95
CA MET A 311 -7.35 -15.96 -4.60
C MET A 311 -7.45 -15.94 -6.14
N GLU A 312 -8.33 -16.76 -6.71
CA GLU A 312 -8.56 -16.85 -8.15
C GLU A 312 -9.00 -15.52 -8.79
N HIS A 313 -9.62 -14.65 -8.00
CA HIS A 313 -10.10 -13.35 -8.44
C HIS A 313 -9.13 -12.23 -8.07
N ARG A 314 -8.52 -12.32 -6.89
CA ARG A 314 -7.53 -11.36 -6.39
C ARG A 314 -6.29 -11.29 -7.29
N ASN A 315 -5.79 -12.44 -7.76
CA ASN A 315 -4.54 -12.52 -8.50
C ASN A 315 -4.70 -12.27 -10.01
N LYS A 316 -5.93 -12.25 -10.52
CA LYS A 316 -6.20 -11.86 -11.91
C LYS A 316 -6.06 -10.36 -12.03
N ALA A 317 -5.07 -9.92 -12.78
CA ALA A 317 -4.73 -8.51 -12.92
C ALA A 317 -5.90 -7.66 -13.46
N SER A 318 -6.68 -8.22 -14.39
CA SER A 318 -7.89 -7.58 -14.95
C SER A 318 -9.00 -7.29 -13.94
N ASN A 319 -8.94 -7.88 -12.74
CA ASN A 319 -9.92 -7.64 -11.68
C ASN A 319 -9.56 -6.49 -10.75
N HIS A 320 -8.38 -5.87 -10.90
CA HIS A 320 -7.90 -4.79 -10.03
C HIS A 320 -7.98 -5.14 -8.54
N GLY A 321 -7.63 -6.38 -8.20
CA GLY A 321 -7.64 -6.87 -6.82
C GLY A 321 -6.57 -6.26 -5.92
N PHE A 322 -5.58 -5.58 -6.50
CA PHE A 322 -4.55 -4.80 -5.81
C PHE A 322 -4.66 -3.32 -6.19
N LEU A 323 -4.52 -2.45 -5.20
CA LEU A 323 -4.48 -1.00 -5.37
C LEU A 323 -3.13 -0.46 -4.94
N LEU A 324 -2.61 0.54 -5.63
CA LEU A 324 -1.40 1.22 -5.21
C LEU A 324 -1.64 2.16 -4.04
N ALA A 325 -1.18 1.81 -2.87
CA ALA A 325 -1.29 2.63 -1.68
C ALA A 325 -0.25 3.77 -1.65
N ALA A 326 1.00 3.50 -2.03
CA ALA A 326 2.06 4.51 -1.90
C ALA A 326 3.22 4.31 -2.87
N LEU A 327 4.03 5.36 -2.98
CA LEU A 327 5.32 5.38 -3.65
C LEU A 327 6.40 5.63 -2.60
N LEU A 328 7.04 4.56 -2.15
CA LEU A 328 8.10 4.66 -1.15
C LEU A 328 9.35 5.29 -1.79
N PRO A 329 9.94 6.32 -1.17
CA PRO A 329 11.03 7.06 -1.78
C PRO A 329 12.32 6.23 -1.87
N VAL A 330 13.07 6.38 -2.96
CA VAL A 330 14.46 5.91 -3.05
C VAL A 330 15.38 7.12 -2.93
N VAL A 331 16.20 7.12 -1.89
CA VAL A 331 17.08 8.26 -1.60
C VAL A 331 18.53 7.82 -1.45
N GLU A 332 19.43 8.75 -1.75
CA GLU A 332 20.85 8.60 -1.44
C GLU A 332 21.19 9.44 -0.22
N PHE A 333 21.51 8.76 0.88
CA PHE A 333 21.99 9.40 2.11
C PHE A 333 23.47 9.80 1.98
N ILE A 334 23.79 11.03 2.34
CA ILE A 334 25.16 11.55 2.35
C ILE A 334 25.84 11.11 3.65
N HIS A 335 26.48 9.95 3.63
CA HIS A 335 27.23 9.43 4.78
C HIS A 335 28.54 8.76 4.33
N PRO A 336 29.69 8.97 5.02
CA PRO A 336 30.99 8.42 4.61
C PRO A 336 31.03 6.88 4.63
N THR A 337 30.22 6.26 5.49
CA THR A 337 30.13 4.80 5.61
C THR A 337 28.91 4.25 4.86
N LYS A 338 29.13 3.44 3.82
CA LYS A 338 28.08 2.81 3.00
C LYS A 338 27.07 1.99 3.82
N ARG A 339 27.53 1.27 4.85
CA ARG A 339 26.65 0.50 5.74
C ARG A 339 25.59 1.38 6.42
N MET A 340 25.97 2.59 6.84
CA MET A 340 25.03 3.52 7.47
C MET A 340 24.02 4.03 6.45
N GLN A 341 24.41 4.26 5.20
CA GLN A 341 23.45 4.63 4.14
C GLN A 341 22.38 3.55 3.95
N THR A 342 22.73 2.27 4.03
CA THR A 342 21.74 1.17 3.97
C THR A 342 20.80 1.21 5.16
N ILE A 343 21.33 1.31 6.39
CA ILE A 343 20.50 1.37 7.61
C ILE A 343 19.56 2.58 7.59
N LEU A 344 20.03 3.74 7.13
CA LEU A 344 19.22 4.94 7.01
C LEU A 344 18.11 4.78 5.97
N ASN A 345 18.38 4.10 4.85
CA ASN A 345 17.35 3.73 3.89
C ASN A 345 16.31 2.79 4.49
N ASP A 346 16.75 1.74 5.19
CA ASP A 346 15.83 0.79 5.83
C ASP A 346 14.94 1.53 6.84
N HIS A 347 15.53 2.39 7.69
CA HIS A 347 14.79 3.23 8.64
C HIS A 347 13.77 4.15 7.96
N LEU A 348 14.17 4.81 6.86
CA LEU A 348 13.28 5.69 6.11
C LEU A 348 12.08 4.91 5.55
N ILE A 349 12.30 3.69 5.06
CA ILE A 349 11.21 2.85 4.55
C ILE A 349 10.25 2.48 5.69
N HIS A 350 10.75 2.13 6.88
CA HIS A 350 9.89 1.86 8.04
C HIS A 350 9.10 3.10 8.48
N GLU A 351 9.72 4.28 8.50
CA GLU A 351 9.03 5.56 8.78
C GLU A 351 7.92 5.85 7.76
N CYS A 352 8.19 5.61 6.47
CA CYS A 352 7.18 5.76 5.42
C CYS A 352 6.03 4.76 5.60
N LEU A 353 6.32 3.49 5.89
CA LEU A 353 5.31 2.47 6.15
C LEU A 353 4.48 2.81 7.39
N ASP A 354 5.10 3.36 8.42
CA ASP A 354 4.40 3.79 9.63
C ASP A 354 3.37 4.88 9.34
N ILE A 355 3.74 5.87 8.51
CA ILE A 355 2.82 6.93 8.07
C ILE A 355 1.68 6.35 7.23
N VAL A 356 2.01 5.58 6.19
CA VAL A 356 1.01 5.08 5.22
C VAL A 356 0.03 4.09 5.85
N LEU A 357 0.50 3.27 6.78
CA LEU A 357 -0.30 2.19 7.40
C LEU A 357 -0.98 2.63 8.71
N GLU A 358 -0.77 3.86 9.18
CA GLU A 358 -1.38 4.34 10.42
C GLU A 358 -2.92 4.23 10.42
N PRO A 359 -3.66 4.59 9.35
CA PRO A 359 -5.11 4.39 9.31
C PRO A 359 -5.53 2.92 9.50
N LEU A 360 -4.80 1.99 8.89
CA LEU A 360 -5.05 0.55 9.04
C LEU A 360 -4.71 0.04 10.45
N LYS A 361 -3.64 0.54 11.07
CA LYS A 361 -3.29 0.21 12.47
C LYS A 361 -4.39 0.67 13.42
N GLN A 362 -4.98 1.84 13.19
CA GLN A 362 -6.09 2.34 14.00
C GLN A 362 -7.35 1.49 13.81
N ALA A 363 -7.73 1.17 12.57
CA ALA A 363 -8.86 0.30 12.29
C ALA A 363 -8.65 -1.14 12.81
N ALA A 364 -7.42 -1.67 12.80
CA ALA A 364 -7.10 -2.96 13.42
C ALA A 364 -7.17 -2.96 14.96
N ARG A 365 -7.04 -1.80 15.62
CA ARG A 365 -7.12 -1.67 17.09
C ARG A 365 -8.54 -1.38 17.57
N LEU A 366 -9.23 -0.47 16.89
CA LEU A 366 -10.50 0.08 17.35
C LEU A 366 -11.71 -0.48 16.59
N GLY A 367 -11.49 -1.03 15.40
CA GLY A 367 -12.55 -1.36 14.46
C GLY A 367 -13.04 -0.11 13.70
N ARG A 368 -13.58 -0.35 12.51
CA ARG A 368 -14.13 0.68 11.62
C ARG A 368 -15.43 0.15 11.01
N MET A 369 -16.47 0.99 10.97
CA MET A 369 -17.70 0.63 10.27
C MET A 369 -17.49 0.74 8.77
N MET A 370 -17.71 -0.34 8.02
CA MET A 370 -17.56 -0.38 6.56
C MET A 370 -18.73 -1.12 5.92
N SER A 371 -19.15 -0.67 4.73
CA SER A 371 -20.22 -1.31 3.96
C SER A 371 -19.64 -2.37 3.03
N ASP A 372 -20.24 -3.57 3.02
CA ASP A 372 -19.95 -4.59 2.02
C ASP A 372 -20.51 -4.20 0.63
N PRO A 373 -20.26 -4.98 -0.44
CA PRO A 373 -20.72 -4.66 -1.79
C PRO A 373 -22.24 -4.63 -1.98
N VAL A 374 -23.01 -5.16 -1.03
CA VAL A 374 -24.48 -5.22 -1.09
C VAL A 374 -25.14 -4.26 -0.10
N GLY A 375 -24.34 -3.43 0.60
CA GLY A 375 -24.83 -2.37 1.50
C GLY A 375 -25.08 -2.85 2.93
N ASN A 376 -24.48 -3.96 3.37
CA ASN A 376 -24.50 -4.34 4.78
C ASN A 376 -23.36 -3.65 5.52
N LEU A 377 -23.69 -2.98 6.62
CA LEU A 377 -22.70 -2.30 7.44
C LEU A 377 -22.13 -3.24 8.50
N HIS A 378 -20.81 -3.41 8.49
CA HIS A 378 -20.04 -4.29 9.36
C HIS A 378 -19.06 -3.51 10.23
N LEU A 379 -18.82 -3.99 11.45
CA LEU A 379 -17.72 -3.50 12.28
C LEU A 379 -16.45 -4.29 11.93
N CYS A 380 -15.61 -3.71 11.08
CA CYS A 380 -14.45 -4.35 10.47
C CYS A 380 -13.15 -4.04 11.22
N TYR A 381 -12.31 -5.04 11.37
CA TYR A 381 -10.93 -4.92 11.88
C TYR A 381 -9.96 -5.29 10.77
N THR A 382 -8.93 -4.48 10.55
CA THR A 382 -8.05 -4.58 9.36
C THR A 382 -6.61 -4.98 9.69
N PRO A 383 -6.33 -6.18 10.24
CA PRO A 383 -4.96 -6.60 10.50
C PRO A 383 -4.18 -6.76 9.20
N ILE A 384 -2.88 -6.46 9.23
CA ILE A 384 -1.97 -6.85 8.14
C ILE A 384 -1.68 -8.33 8.29
N THR A 385 -2.04 -9.11 7.27
CA THR A 385 -1.98 -10.58 7.31
C THR A 385 -0.83 -11.14 6.51
N ALA A 386 -0.39 -10.41 5.48
CA ALA A 386 0.75 -10.79 4.65
C ALA A 386 1.43 -9.56 4.06
N TYR A 387 2.73 -9.68 3.84
CA TYR A 387 3.50 -8.73 3.03
C TYR A 387 4.29 -9.53 1.99
N ILE A 388 3.82 -9.47 0.73
CA ILE A 388 4.43 -10.14 -0.41
C ILE A 388 5.62 -9.32 -0.89
N VAL A 389 6.81 -9.85 -0.61
CA VAL A 389 8.07 -9.22 -0.97
C VAL A 389 9.08 -10.24 -1.46
N ASN A 390 9.96 -9.71 -2.27
CA ASN A 390 11.18 -10.29 -2.79
C ASN A 390 12.24 -10.39 -1.63
N THR A 391 13.28 -11.21 -1.77
CA THR A 391 14.18 -11.56 -0.65
C THR A 391 14.96 -10.36 -0.07
N PRO A 392 15.60 -9.48 -0.88
CA PRO A 392 16.25 -8.27 -0.37
C PRO A 392 15.29 -7.35 0.37
N GLU A 393 14.07 -7.18 -0.11
CA GLU A 393 13.01 -6.40 0.52
C GLU A 393 12.57 -7.03 1.84
N ALA A 394 12.43 -8.36 1.90
CA ALA A 394 12.13 -9.08 3.14
C ALA A 394 13.23 -8.89 4.19
N LEU A 395 14.50 -8.86 3.78
CA LEU A 395 15.63 -8.60 4.67
C LEU A 395 15.63 -7.16 5.19
N MET A 396 15.30 -6.19 4.33
CA MET A 396 15.13 -4.77 4.70
C MET A 396 14.01 -4.60 5.71
N LEU A 397 12.85 -5.22 5.48
CA LEU A 397 11.71 -5.16 6.40
C LEU A 397 12.03 -5.80 7.75
N ALA A 398 12.75 -6.93 7.76
CA ALA A 398 13.18 -7.58 8.98
C ALA A 398 14.39 -6.89 9.66
N CYS A 399 14.96 -5.85 9.06
CA CYS A 399 16.17 -5.16 9.52
C CYS A 399 17.36 -6.12 9.76
N VAL A 400 17.47 -7.17 8.93
CA VAL A 400 18.54 -8.17 9.02
C VAL A 400 19.54 -8.04 7.87
N ARG A 401 20.76 -8.53 8.10
CA ARG A 401 21.83 -8.45 7.12
C ARG A 401 21.58 -9.39 5.93
N GLY A 402 22.09 -9.03 4.75
CA GLY A 402 22.21 -9.97 3.63
C GLY A 402 22.85 -11.30 4.04
N LEU A 403 22.41 -12.39 3.40
CA LEU A 403 22.85 -13.77 3.65
C LEU A 403 22.41 -14.34 5.01
N THR A 404 21.32 -13.83 5.59
CA THR A 404 20.61 -14.44 6.73
C THR A 404 19.16 -14.75 6.37
N SER A 405 18.50 -15.59 7.15
CA SER A 405 17.05 -15.74 7.05
C SER A 405 16.36 -14.47 7.58
N HIS A 406 15.29 -14.04 6.93
CA HIS A 406 14.42 -12.96 7.43
C HIS A 406 13.37 -13.46 8.43
N LEU A 407 13.24 -14.78 8.59
CA LEU A 407 12.25 -15.42 9.49
C LEU A 407 12.90 -16.14 10.69
N THR A 408 14.19 -16.47 10.60
CA THR A 408 14.89 -17.27 11.61
C THR A 408 16.26 -16.68 11.92
N LEU A 409 16.91 -17.18 12.96
CA LEU A 409 18.29 -16.80 13.31
C LEU A 409 19.36 -17.49 12.43
N ALA A 410 18.94 -18.23 11.39
CA ALA A 410 19.85 -18.93 10.50
C ALA A 410 20.65 -17.96 9.63
N THR A 411 21.95 -18.24 9.49
CA THR A 411 22.85 -17.52 8.59
C THR A 411 23.25 -18.40 7.42
N PHE A 412 23.92 -17.86 6.39
CA PHE A 412 24.46 -18.65 5.28
C PHE A 412 25.39 -19.80 5.71
N LYS A 413 25.95 -19.76 6.92
CA LYS A 413 26.75 -20.87 7.48
C LYS A 413 25.89 -22.04 7.95
N ASN A 414 24.61 -21.78 8.21
CA ASN A 414 23.61 -22.75 8.65
C ASN A 414 22.78 -23.28 7.47
N PHE A 415 22.71 -22.52 6.37
CA PHE A 415 22.21 -23.04 5.11
C PHE A 415 23.22 -24.07 4.62
N GLY A 416 22.81 -25.34 4.61
CA GLY A 416 23.64 -26.42 4.11
C GLY A 416 24.16 -26.12 2.70
N ASN A 417 25.23 -26.81 2.31
CA ASN A 417 25.76 -26.68 0.96
C ASN A 417 24.65 -27.08 -0.03
N PRO A 418 24.34 -26.28 -1.06
CA PRO A 418 23.31 -26.63 -2.04
C PRO A 418 23.70 -27.79 -2.98
N PHE A 419 24.82 -28.48 -2.69
CA PHE A 419 25.35 -29.61 -3.44
C PHE A 419 25.90 -30.68 -2.50
#